data_AF-A0A816EJ31-F1
#
_entry.id   AF-A0A816EJ31-F1
#
_cell.length_a   1.000
_cell.length_b   1.000
_cell.length_c   1.000
_cell.angle_alpha   90.00
_cell.angle_beta   90.00
_cell.angle_gamma   90.00
#
_symmetry.space_group_name_H-M   'P 1'
#
loop_
_entity.id
_entity.type
_entity.pdbx_description
1 polymer ?
#
loop_
_entity_poly.entity_id
_entity_poly.type
_entity_poly.pdbx_seq_one_letter_code
_entity_poly.pdbx_strand_id
1 'polypeptide(L)'
;KTLVPAAMPRSLFPVQLKITFFTATELPEMMTDFLATVSKKIFQSDTWEPTDPYVEVTYNTMTATTDARNGTTPAWGEALYLIGRFPPLIRSIKIALKDRATVKKDRIISSFFIDLFLISESNPSAGFLPTLGPTWMFLYGSPREYTISKDKDGLNEGMGEAVCYKGRLLMAIDCHAVSGENTSNMNVQKETGIQFPEEHIFPMKRSFLLFGCIYDVSMIDKSFVSGTISFELSIGSSGYLNPQQLTTAINNPVSSLTCAYPRVSIDNNKGYFRLPINLQKPILFTKYIFHDYIYRMTLSNRLKNASEYLNKQIREFESKINSKVSNEILMKEYRKIEHYVHTLPCGCAEKRNDHENSCITSIVHPTLYELLDSPSTNIKMNQLDIKRYKKVFNNLQSIKSWVSKEISFEESKRYEIVKELDKIARAFRQMATDAQPSLPDIFLWMICDSKRAAYARFQPEDLLFNLCKGEKGLYNGHVQTIFLKTSYSTDKPQNSSINAKVQIYLWLGIEEYEPLIFKHLPAGFDMPPLPLHSQLKFIRYNERIFYELRCHCYKARALIAADATGLSDPYLSITVGNETQTTPILLESLCPQWNITLAFQNLVHVGTRETAEEIIGNVVVECYDSDE
;
A
#
# COMPACT_ATOMS: atom_id res chain seq x y z
N LYS A 1 0.09 22.62 -24.11
CA LYS A 1 1.48 22.31 -23.71
C LYS A 1 1.44 21.25 -22.62
N THR A 2 2.07 20.10 -22.81
CA THR A 2 2.27 19.11 -21.74
C THR A 2 2.94 19.83 -20.55
N LEU A 3 2.61 19.47 -19.31
CA LEU A 3 3.52 19.69 -18.18
C LEU A 3 4.76 18.80 -18.43
N VAL A 4 5.52 19.17 -19.45
CA VAL A 4 6.87 18.66 -19.71
C VAL A 4 7.69 19.16 -18.52
N PRO A 5 8.59 18.33 -17.95
CA PRO A 5 9.60 18.85 -17.03
C PRO A 5 10.23 20.08 -17.69
N ALA A 6 10.31 21.20 -16.96
CA ALA A 6 11.13 22.33 -17.38
C ALA A 6 12.45 21.75 -17.91
N ALA A 7 12.81 22.14 -19.14
CA ALA A 7 13.89 21.52 -19.92
C ALA A 7 15.04 21.06 -19.01
N MET A 8 15.39 19.76 -19.06
CA MET A 8 16.58 19.27 -18.35
C MET A 8 17.73 20.24 -18.63
N PRO A 9 18.50 20.68 -17.63
CA PRO A 9 19.67 21.51 -17.86
C PRO A 9 20.53 20.88 -18.97
N ARG A 10 20.88 21.68 -19.98
CA ARG A 10 21.50 21.22 -21.23
C ARG A 10 22.89 20.55 -21.06
N SER A 11 23.45 20.53 -19.85
CA SER A 11 24.75 19.91 -19.55
C SER A 11 24.67 18.98 -18.33
N LEU A 12 24.85 17.68 -18.57
CA LEU A 12 25.08 16.69 -17.52
C LEU A 12 26.43 16.95 -16.87
N PHE A 13 26.48 17.09 -15.55
CA PHE A 13 27.73 17.22 -14.81
C PHE A 13 27.99 15.99 -13.92
N PRO A 14 29.26 15.64 -13.67
CA PRO A 14 29.60 14.49 -12.86
C PRO A 14 29.25 14.73 -11.39
N VAL A 15 28.74 13.69 -10.75
CA VAL A 15 28.42 13.68 -9.32
C VAL A 15 28.95 12.41 -8.65
N GLN A 16 29.21 12.49 -7.36
CA GLN A 16 29.58 11.35 -6.53
C GLN A 16 28.44 11.08 -5.54
N LEU A 17 27.91 9.85 -5.59
CA LEU A 17 26.91 9.31 -4.68
C LEU A 17 27.63 8.60 -3.54
N LYS A 18 27.45 9.09 -2.31
CA LYS A 18 27.85 8.43 -1.07
C LYS A 18 26.64 7.70 -0.50
N ILE A 19 26.68 6.37 -0.47
CA ILE A 19 25.59 5.54 0.05
C ILE A 19 26.07 4.90 1.34
N THR A 20 25.51 5.32 2.46
CA THR A 20 25.94 4.91 3.79
C THR A 20 24.99 3.86 4.36
N PHE A 21 25.53 2.74 4.83
CA PHE A 21 24.81 1.67 5.51
C PHE A 21 25.24 1.60 6.96
N PHE A 22 24.30 1.86 7.86
CA PHE A 22 24.59 1.92 9.29
C PHE A 22 24.38 0.57 9.96
N THR A 23 23.14 0.06 9.89
CA THR A 23 22.75 -1.21 10.53
C THR A 23 21.49 -1.77 9.89
N ALA A 24 21.25 -3.08 10.03
CA ALA A 24 19.94 -3.68 9.81
C ALA A 24 19.44 -4.31 11.11
N THR A 25 18.12 -4.44 11.26
CA THR A 25 17.50 -5.09 12.43
C THR A 25 16.31 -5.93 12.01
N GLU A 26 15.92 -6.88 12.86
CA GLU A 26 14.79 -7.80 12.62
C GLU A 26 14.96 -8.69 11.39
N LEU A 27 16.21 -8.96 10.98
CA LEU A 27 16.49 -9.90 9.90
C LEU A 27 16.08 -11.32 10.32
N PRO A 28 15.58 -12.14 9.38
CA PRO A 28 15.28 -13.53 9.67
C PRO A 28 16.57 -14.32 9.96
N GLU A 29 16.47 -15.29 10.85
CA GLU A 29 17.43 -16.40 10.91
C GLU A 29 17.30 -17.25 9.64
N MET A 30 18.39 -17.89 9.21
CA MET A 30 18.42 -18.65 7.96
C MET A 30 18.53 -20.14 8.27
N MET A 31 17.55 -20.94 7.80
CA MET A 31 17.71 -22.38 7.71
C MET A 31 18.59 -22.72 6.50
N THR A 32 19.62 -23.53 6.68
CA THR A 32 20.36 -24.09 5.54
C THR A 32 19.64 -25.33 5.00
N ASP A 33 19.48 -25.42 3.67
CA ASP A 33 18.86 -26.60 3.03
C ASP A 33 19.56 -27.92 3.38
N PHE A 34 20.89 -27.84 3.59
CA PHE A 34 21.74 -28.98 3.90
C PHE A 34 21.52 -29.49 5.32
N LEU A 35 21.57 -28.61 6.32
CA LEU A 35 21.31 -29.02 7.70
C LEU A 35 19.84 -29.32 7.92
N ALA A 36 18.90 -28.60 7.31
CA ALA A 36 17.47 -28.91 7.42
C ALA A 36 17.13 -30.34 6.96
N THR A 37 17.89 -30.91 6.01
CA THR A 37 17.67 -32.30 5.55
C THR A 37 18.35 -33.32 6.47
N VAL A 38 19.53 -33.00 7.00
CA VAL A 38 20.32 -33.87 7.87
C VAL A 38 19.84 -33.83 9.33
N SER A 39 19.59 -32.64 9.88
CA SER A 39 19.09 -32.40 11.23
C SER A 39 17.68 -32.95 11.44
N LYS A 40 16.81 -32.83 10.42
CA LYS A 40 15.47 -33.42 10.44
C LYS A 40 15.49 -34.95 10.34
N LYS A 41 16.50 -35.53 9.68
CA LYS A 41 16.71 -36.99 9.61
C LYS A 41 17.40 -37.58 10.85
N ILE A 42 18.34 -36.87 11.45
CA ILE A 42 19.24 -37.42 12.50
C ILE A 42 18.88 -36.91 13.89
N PHE A 43 18.52 -35.64 14.03
CA PHE A 43 18.41 -34.97 15.33
C PHE A 43 16.98 -34.54 15.70
N GLN A 44 16.00 -34.70 14.80
CA GLN A 44 14.63 -34.19 14.97
C GLN A 44 14.59 -32.72 15.44
N SER A 45 15.61 -31.93 15.09
CA SER A 45 15.77 -30.55 15.52
C SER A 45 16.14 -29.68 14.34
N ASP A 46 15.59 -28.47 14.28
CA ASP A 46 16.01 -27.45 13.32
C ASP A 46 17.32 -26.80 13.83
N THR A 47 18.45 -27.03 13.16
CA THR A 47 19.71 -26.31 13.45
C THR A 47 19.81 -25.08 12.55
N TRP A 48 19.70 -23.90 13.14
CA TRP A 48 19.79 -22.60 12.49
C TRP A 48 21.26 -22.16 12.41
N GLU A 49 21.70 -21.65 11.26
CA GLU A 49 23.01 -21.00 11.15
C GLU A 49 22.84 -19.49 11.36
N PRO A 50 23.82 -18.82 12.00
CA PRO A 50 23.79 -17.38 12.11
C PRO A 50 23.95 -16.75 10.71
N THR A 51 23.02 -15.85 10.36
CA THR A 51 23.04 -15.09 9.11
C THR A 51 24.34 -14.27 9.01
N ASP A 52 24.97 -14.20 7.83
CA ASP A 52 26.14 -13.38 7.52
C ASP A 52 25.79 -12.29 6.48
N PRO A 53 24.92 -11.32 6.84
CA PRO A 53 24.41 -10.32 5.90
C PRO A 53 25.47 -9.32 5.42
N TYR A 54 25.39 -8.98 4.13
CA TYR A 54 26.06 -7.83 3.51
C TYR A 54 25.13 -7.14 2.51
N VAL A 55 25.39 -5.87 2.20
CA VAL A 55 24.60 -5.09 1.25
C VAL A 55 25.37 -4.94 -0.06
N GLU A 56 24.71 -5.21 -1.17
CA GLU A 56 25.18 -4.92 -2.52
C GLU A 56 24.37 -3.77 -3.12
N VAL A 57 25.08 -2.81 -3.70
CA VAL A 57 24.50 -1.70 -4.45
C VAL A 57 24.83 -1.88 -5.92
N THR A 58 23.81 -1.79 -6.77
CA THR A 58 23.98 -1.71 -8.22
C THR A 58 23.48 -0.37 -8.72
N TYR A 59 24.36 0.36 -9.39
CA TYR A 59 24.04 1.62 -10.07
C TYR A 59 24.73 1.65 -11.42
N ASN A 60 23.95 1.77 -12.50
CA ASN A 60 24.45 1.57 -13.86
C ASN A 60 25.10 0.19 -14.03
N THR A 61 26.34 0.15 -14.53
CA THR A 61 27.18 -1.05 -14.62
C THR A 61 28.08 -1.26 -13.40
N MET A 62 28.00 -0.37 -12.39
CA MET A 62 28.84 -0.42 -11.20
C MET A 62 28.15 -1.21 -10.09
N THR A 63 28.93 -2.06 -9.42
CA THR A 63 28.51 -2.82 -8.24
C THR A 63 29.45 -2.57 -7.07
N ALA A 64 28.90 -2.31 -5.90
CA ALA A 64 29.65 -2.06 -4.67
C ALA A 64 29.06 -2.89 -3.52
N THR A 65 29.89 -3.37 -2.59
CA THR A 65 29.42 -4.18 -1.46
C THR A 65 30.01 -3.72 -0.13
N THR A 66 29.22 -3.83 0.93
CA THR A 66 29.73 -3.76 2.30
C THR A 66 30.44 -5.05 2.68
N ASP A 67 31.13 -5.06 3.83
CA ASP A 67 31.59 -6.30 4.43
C ASP A 67 30.41 -7.12 5.00
N ALA A 68 30.59 -8.43 5.09
CA ALA A 68 29.62 -9.30 5.77
C ALA A 68 29.79 -9.20 7.29
N ARG A 69 28.66 -9.17 8.00
CA ARG A 69 28.62 -9.06 9.46
C ARG A 69 27.69 -10.12 10.01
N ASN A 70 28.16 -10.93 10.94
CA ASN A 70 27.36 -12.00 11.52
C ASN A 70 26.19 -11.47 12.37
N GLY A 71 25.04 -12.13 12.27
CA GLY A 71 23.86 -11.93 13.11
C GLY A 71 22.66 -11.31 12.38
N THR A 72 21.53 -11.26 13.09
CA THR A 72 20.26 -10.69 12.61
C THR A 72 20.14 -9.18 12.81
N THR A 73 21.15 -8.58 13.45
CA THR A 73 21.26 -7.13 13.69
C THR A 73 22.65 -6.60 13.30
N PRO A 74 23.08 -6.76 12.03
CA PRO A 74 24.42 -6.34 11.62
C PRO A 74 24.60 -4.83 11.74
N ALA A 75 25.81 -4.40 12.14
CA ALA A 75 26.24 -3.01 12.10
C ALA A 75 27.45 -2.90 11.17
N TRP A 76 27.31 -2.13 10.09
CA TRP A 76 28.38 -1.93 9.11
C TRP A 76 29.15 -0.65 9.40
N GLY A 77 28.46 0.49 9.46
CA GLY A 77 29.13 1.79 9.55
C GLY A 77 30.03 2.04 8.35
N GLU A 78 29.53 1.70 7.15
CA GLU A 78 30.28 1.72 5.90
C GLU A 78 29.58 2.61 4.87
N ALA A 79 30.34 3.35 4.06
CA ALA A 79 29.81 4.06 2.90
C ALA A 79 30.46 3.59 1.61
N LEU A 80 29.63 3.46 0.58
CA LEU A 80 30.02 3.09 -0.77
C LEU A 80 29.91 4.31 -1.67
N TYR A 81 30.95 4.59 -2.43
CA TYR A 81 31.04 5.73 -3.32
C TYR A 81 30.91 5.29 -4.77
N LEU A 82 29.95 5.88 -5.47
CA LEU A 82 29.64 5.59 -6.87
C LEU A 82 29.64 6.89 -7.67
N ILE A 83 30.24 6.89 -8.86
CA ILE A 83 30.27 8.05 -9.74
C ILE A 83 29.08 7.99 -10.70
N GLY A 84 28.37 9.12 -10.83
CA GLY A 84 27.21 9.26 -11.69
C GLY A 84 27.21 10.60 -12.43
N ARG A 85 26.08 10.89 -13.06
CA ARG A 85 25.80 12.20 -13.68
C ARG A 85 24.48 12.76 -13.18
N PHE A 86 24.38 14.08 -13.10
CA PHE A 86 23.16 14.79 -12.76
C PHE A 86 22.77 15.78 -13.86
N PRO A 87 21.48 15.92 -14.24
CA PRO A 87 20.33 15.08 -13.84
C PRO A 87 20.55 13.58 -14.10
N PRO A 88 19.94 12.68 -13.31
CA PRO A 88 20.22 11.26 -13.42
C PRO A 88 19.67 10.70 -14.74
N LEU A 89 20.55 10.05 -15.52
CA LEU A 89 20.15 9.34 -16.74
C LEU A 89 19.39 8.03 -16.44
N ILE A 90 19.71 7.44 -15.30
CA ILE A 90 19.11 6.19 -14.81
C ILE A 90 18.11 6.54 -13.72
N ARG A 91 16.96 5.88 -13.75
CA ARG A 91 15.88 6.16 -12.81
C ARG A 91 16.17 5.70 -11.39
N SER A 92 16.85 4.57 -11.21
CA SER A 92 16.92 3.90 -9.91
C SER A 92 18.28 3.33 -9.54
N ILE A 93 18.57 3.29 -8.24
CA ILE A 93 19.63 2.49 -7.63
C ILE A 93 19.01 1.20 -7.07
N LYS A 94 19.60 0.04 -7.36
CA LYS A 94 19.20 -1.23 -6.73
C LYS A 94 20.02 -1.46 -5.47
N ILE A 95 19.34 -1.76 -4.36
CA ILE A 95 19.93 -2.17 -3.10
C ILE A 95 19.50 -3.62 -2.84
N ALA A 96 20.45 -4.53 -2.65
CA ALA A 96 20.19 -5.93 -2.36
C ALA A 96 20.88 -6.33 -1.06
N LEU A 97 20.10 -6.77 -0.07
CA LEU A 97 20.63 -7.41 1.13
C LEU A 97 20.81 -8.90 0.85
N LYS A 98 22.03 -9.40 1.03
CA LYS A 98 22.43 -10.77 0.75
C LYS A 98 22.99 -11.43 2.00
N ASP A 99 22.81 -12.74 2.09
CA ASP A 99 23.42 -13.60 3.08
C ASP A 99 24.61 -14.33 2.44
N ARG A 100 25.80 -14.20 3.04
CA ARG A 100 27.00 -14.85 2.54
C ARG A 100 26.94 -16.34 2.80
N ALA A 101 27.12 -17.15 1.76
CA ALA A 101 27.15 -18.60 1.90
C ALA A 101 28.59 -19.13 1.81
N THR A 102 28.95 -20.03 2.73
CA THR A 102 30.30 -20.64 2.77
C THR A 102 30.55 -21.61 1.61
N VAL A 103 29.51 -22.31 1.15
CA VAL A 103 29.62 -23.42 0.17
C VAL A 103 28.75 -23.22 -1.09
N LYS A 104 27.65 -22.47 -0.98
CA LYS A 104 26.71 -22.18 -2.10
C LYS A 104 26.87 -20.75 -2.61
N LYS A 105 26.12 -20.39 -3.65
CA LYS A 105 25.92 -19.00 -4.07
C LYS A 105 25.23 -18.22 -2.95
N ASP A 106 25.67 -16.99 -2.72
CA ASP A 106 25.04 -16.06 -1.80
C ASP A 106 23.54 -15.92 -2.07
N ARG A 107 22.76 -15.90 -0.99
CA ARG A 107 21.30 -15.84 -1.05
C ARG A 107 20.82 -14.41 -0.91
N ILE A 108 19.97 -13.95 -1.81
CA ILE A 108 19.34 -12.64 -1.67
C ILE A 108 18.22 -12.74 -0.63
N ILE A 109 18.31 -11.94 0.43
CA ILE A 109 17.28 -11.83 1.47
C ILE A 109 16.14 -10.93 0.98
N SER A 110 16.50 -9.78 0.39
CA SER A 110 15.57 -8.76 -0.10
C SER A 110 16.29 -7.83 -1.06
N SER A 111 15.57 -7.34 -2.07
CA SER A 111 16.04 -6.25 -2.93
C SER A 111 14.98 -5.16 -3.04
N PHE A 112 15.41 -3.91 -3.13
CA PHE A 112 14.52 -2.78 -3.42
C PHE A 112 15.23 -1.75 -4.29
N PHE A 113 14.45 -0.85 -4.87
CA PHE A 113 14.92 0.18 -5.79
C PHE A 113 14.62 1.55 -5.20
N ILE A 114 15.61 2.45 -5.23
CA ILE A 114 15.44 3.85 -4.84
C ILE A 114 15.32 4.68 -6.13
N ASP A 115 14.19 5.35 -6.31
CA ASP A 115 13.96 6.25 -7.45
C ASP A 115 14.67 7.59 -7.23
N LEU A 116 15.67 7.88 -8.06
CA LEU A 116 16.47 9.09 -7.99
C LEU A 116 15.65 10.37 -8.22
N PHE A 117 14.53 10.29 -8.93
CA PHE A 117 13.64 11.45 -9.18
C PHE A 117 12.78 11.81 -7.96
N LEU A 118 12.56 10.87 -7.04
CA LEU A 118 11.86 11.15 -5.78
C LEU A 118 12.80 11.80 -4.74
N ILE A 119 14.10 11.55 -4.85
CA ILE A 119 15.10 12.05 -3.90
C ILE A 119 15.94 13.22 -4.43
N SER A 120 15.55 13.81 -5.57
CA SER A 120 16.24 14.96 -6.18
C SER A 120 15.27 15.93 -6.86
N GLU A 121 15.77 17.12 -7.22
CA GLU A 121 15.06 18.09 -8.05
C GLU A 121 16.01 18.72 -9.06
N SER A 122 15.69 18.61 -10.35
CA SER A 122 16.57 19.02 -11.45
C SER A 122 16.39 20.50 -11.85
N ASN A 123 15.46 21.21 -11.21
CA ASN A 123 15.22 22.63 -11.46
C ASN A 123 16.50 23.47 -11.23
N PRO A 124 17.00 24.24 -12.22
CA PRO A 124 18.24 25.01 -12.09
C PRO A 124 18.26 26.06 -10.97
N SER A 125 17.10 26.62 -10.59
CA SER A 125 17.04 27.75 -9.64
C SER A 125 16.74 27.33 -8.20
N ALA A 126 16.12 26.16 -8.01
CA ALA A 126 15.66 25.69 -6.69
C ALA A 126 15.82 24.17 -6.50
N GLY A 127 16.60 23.53 -7.37
CA GLY A 127 16.82 22.09 -7.35
C GLY A 127 17.78 21.63 -6.27
N PHE A 128 17.88 20.32 -6.12
CA PHE A 128 18.81 19.70 -5.19
C PHE A 128 19.29 18.35 -5.72
N LEU A 129 20.55 18.04 -5.41
CA LEU A 129 21.15 16.74 -5.73
C LEU A 129 20.50 15.61 -4.92
N PRO A 130 20.57 14.36 -5.40
CA PRO A 130 20.06 13.18 -4.68
C PRO A 130 20.42 13.19 -3.19
N THR A 131 19.43 13.13 -2.31
CA THR A 131 19.62 13.05 -0.86
C THR A 131 18.56 12.15 -0.24
N LEU A 132 18.94 11.26 0.66
CA LEU A 132 18.03 10.33 1.34
C LEU A 132 18.51 10.13 2.77
N GLY A 133 17.58 10.12 3.72
CA GLY A 133 17.87 9.67 5.08
C GLY A 133 18.76 10.61 5.91
N PRO A 134 19.32 10.11 7.03
CA PRO A 134 19.18 8.74 7.54
C PRO A 134 17.73 8.31 7.70
N THR A 135 17.37 7.15 7.17
CA THR A 135 16.00 6.61 7.23
C THR A 135 16.00 5.09 7.19
N TRP A 136 15.01 4.49 7.86
CA TRP A 136 14.79 3.05 7.78
C TRP A 136 14.10 2.70 6.47
N MET A 137 14.69 1.76 5.73
CA MET A 137 14.10 1.12 4.57
C MET A 137 13.59 -0.26 4.99
N PHE A 138 12.32 -0.56 4.75
CA PHE A 138 11.73 -1.85 5.09
C PHE A 138 12.00 -2.87 3.98
N LEU A 139 12.42 -4.06 4.39
CA LEU A 139 12.86 -5.13 3.51
C LEU A 139 11.72 -6.12 3.31
N TYR A 140 11.53 -6.58 2.08
CA TYR A 140 10.48 -7.53 1.73
C TYR A 140 11.00 -8.61 0.78
N GLY A 141 10.47 -9.81 0.90
CA GLY A 141 10.83 -10.93 0.03
C GLY A 141 9.74 -12.00 -0.05
N SER A 142 10.14 -13.20 -0.46
CA SER A 142 9.34 -14.42 -0.46
C SER A 142 8.89 -14.80 0.97
N PRO A 143 7.81 -15.57 1.15
CA PRO A 143 7.40 -16.04 2.47
C PRO A 143 8.51 -16.80 3.22
N ARG A 144 8.46 -16.79 4.56
CA ARG A 144 9.44 -17.52 5.40
C ARG A 144 9.15 -19.02 5.53
N GLU A 145 8.17 -19.53 4.80
CA GLU A 145 7.86 -20.95 4.72
C GLU A 145 8.87 -21.58 3.75
N TYR A 146 10.01 -22.07 4.28
CA TYR A 146 11.07 -22.75 3.53
C TYR A 146 10.53 -24.04 2.89
N THR A 147 9.74 -23.91 1.83
CA THR A 147 9.31 -25.03 1.00
C THR A 147 10.44 -25.33 0.03
N ILE A 148 10.80 -26.61 -0.05
CA ILE A 148 11.94 -27.19 -0.79
C ILE A 148 11.79 -27.01 -2.33
N SER A 149 10.79 -26.26 -2.80
CA SER A 149 10.53 -26.03 -4.21
C SER A 149 11.54 -25.03 -4.79
N LYS A 150 12.63 -25.60 -5.34
CA LYS A 150 13.51 -25.09 -6.40
C LYS A 150 13.39 -23.59 -6.73
N ASP A 151 14.22 -22.81 -6.06
CA ASP A 151 15.08 -21.77 -6.62
C ASP A 151 14.68 -21.19 -7.99
N LYS A 152 13.83 -20.15 -7.95
CA LYS A 152 14.08 -18.82 -8.52
C LYS A 152 13.21 -17.81 -7.75
N ASP A 153 13.65 -17.40 -6.55
CA ASP A 153 12.95 -16.41 -5.72
C ASP A 153 13.05 -15.00 -6.35
N GLY A 154 12.46 -14.81 -7.54
CA GLY A 154 12.41 -13.53 -8.23
C GLY A 154 11.88 -12.41 -7.33
N LEU A 155 10.96 -12.73 -6.40
CA LEU A 155 10.48 -11.81 -5.38
C LEU A 155 11.61 -11.21 -4.52
N ASN A 156 12.61 -12.00 -4.11
CA ASN A 156 13.78 -11.51 -3.35
C ASN A 156 14.71 -10.67 -4.23
N GLU A 157 14.75 -10.95 -5.54
CA GLU A 157 15.53 -10.17 -6.51
C GLU A 157 14.86 -8.85 -6.92
N GLY A 158 13.64 -8.60 -6.43
CA GLY A 158 12.82 -7.42 -6.74
C GLY A 158 11.91 -7.60 -7.97
N MET A 159 11.68 -8.83 -8.43
CA MET A 159 10.71 -9.15 -9.48
C MET A 159 9.33 -9.38 -8.85
N GLY A 160 8.35 -8.56 -9.20
CA GLY A 160 6.99 -8.67 -8.67
C GLY A 160 6.79 -8.04 -7.29
N GLU A 161 5.59 -8.21 -6.73
CA GLU A 161 5.22 -7.68 -5.41
C GLU A 161 5.70 -8.64 -4.32
N ALA A 162 6.80 -8.30 -3.63
CA ALA A 162 7.26 -9.05 -2.48
C ALA A 162 6.18 -9.12 -1.38
N VAL A 163 6.11 -10.25 -0.68
CA VAL A 163 4.91 -10.61 0.10
C VAL A 163 5.16 -10.72 1.60
N CYS A 164 6.40 -10.70 2.07
CA CYS A 164 6.71 -10.90 3.49
C CYS A 164 7.80 -9.95 3.98
N TYR A 165 7.61 -9.35 5.16
CA TYR A 165 8.60 -8.52 5.82
C TYR A 165 9.85 -9.30 6.25
N LYS A 166 11.02 -8.77 5.92
CA LYS A 166 12.35 -9.39 6.14
C LYS A 166 13.25 -8.59 7.08
N GLY A 167 12.72 -7.54 7.71
CA GLY A 167 13.47 -6.64 8.58
C GLY A 167 13.60 -5.24 8.00
N ARG A 168 14.52 -4.45 8.54
CA ARG A 168 14.73 -3.06 8.14
C ARG A 168 16.20 -2.69 8.09
N LEU A 169 16.57 -1.86 7.12
CA LEU A 169 17.92 -1.37 6.87
C LEU A 169 17.98 0.14 7.10
N LEU A 170 18.85 0.59 7.99
CA LEU A 170 19.11 2.02 8.17
C LEU A 170 20.20 2.47 7.20
N MET A 171 19.85 3.42 6.34
CA MET A 171 20.78 3.95 5.33
C MET A 171 20.57 5.44 5.07
N ALA A 172 21.55 6.04 4.39
CA ALA A 172 21.50 7.39 3.86
C ALA A 172 22.14 7.47 2.47
N ILE A 173 21.73 8.45 1.67
CA ILE A 173 22.37 8.81 0.40
C ILE A 173 22.67 10.29 0.43
N ASP A 174 23.92 10.64 0.17
CA ASP A 174 24.37 12.01 -0.06
C ASP A 174 25.00 12.11 -1.44
N CYS A 175 24.85 13.26 -2.08
CA CYS A 175 25.37 13.48 -3.42
C CYS A 175 26.11 14.82 -3.51
N HIS A 176 27.31 14.79 -4.06
CA HIS A 176 28.16 15.97 -4.24
C HIS A 176 28.56 16.12 -5.71
N ALA A 177 28.69 17.37 -6.18
CA ALA A 177 29.23 17.66 -7.51
C ALA A 177 30.74 17.41 -7.53
N VAL A 178 31.26 16.87 -8.63
CA VAL A 178 32.69 16.58 -8.80
C VAL A 178 33.31 17.62 -9.74
N SER A 179 34.38 18.30 -9.31
CA SER A 179 35.17 19.18 -10.18
C SER A 179 36.14 18.38 -11.06
N GLY A 180 36.33 18.82 -12.30
CA GLY A 180 37.04 18.09 -13.34
C GLY A 180 38.54 18.01 -13.12
N GLU A 181 39.00 16.87 -12.60
CA GLU A 181 40.34 16.26 -12.78
C GLU A 181 40.42 14.86 -12.14
N ASN A 182 39.56 14.56 -11.14
CA ASN A 182 39.51 13.27 -10.44
C ASN A 182 38.58 12.20 -11.04
N THR A 183 38.14 12.36 -12.29
CA THR A 183 37.20 11.40 -12.93
C THR A 183 37.87 10.15 -13.50
N SER A 184 39.20 10.07 -13.47
CA SER A 184 40.02 9.03 -14.12
C SER A 184 40.21 7.75 -13.29
N ASN A 185 39.93 7.76 -11.98
CA ASN A 185 39.99 6.55 -11.16
C ASN A 185 38.57 5.99 -10.96
N MET A 186 38.10 5.21 -11.95
CA MET A 186 36.80 4.53 -11.99
C MET A 186 36.68 3.36 -10.98
N ASN A 187 37.05 3.57 -9.72
CA ASN A 187 36.93 2.53 -8.70
C ASN A 187 35.82 2.88 -7.72
N VAL A 188 35.01 1.89 -7.39
CA VAL A 188 34.15 1.90 -6.21
C VAL A 188 35.04 2.11 -4.99
N GLN A 189 34.79 3.18 -4.23
CA GLN A 189 35.49 3.41 -2.95
C GLN A 189 34.59 2.99 -1.80
N LYS A 190 35.21 2.46 -0.74
CA LYS A 190 34.53 2.09 0.51
C LYS A 190 35.20 2.84 1.66
N GLU A 191 34.40 3.53 2.46
CA GLU A 191 34.80 4.14 3.73
C GLU A 191 34.22 3.31 4.88
N THR A 192 35.00 3.08 5.94
CA THR A 192 34.63 2.28 7.12
C THR A 192 34.74 3.13 8.39
N GLY A 193 34.04 2.75 9.46
CA GLY A 193 34.12 3.45 10.74
C GLY A 193 33.21 4.68 10.82
N ILE A 194 32.21 4.75 9.94
CA ILE A 194 31.18 5.78 9.97
C ILE A 194 30.29 5.50 11.18
N GLN A 195 30.19 6.48 12.06
CA GLN A 195 29.38 6.36 13.25
C GLN A 195 27.90 6.36 12.90
N PHE A 196 27.15 5.53 13.62
CA PHE A 196 25.70 5.55 13.58
C PHE A 196 25.22 6.95 14.01
N PRO A 197 24.25 7.56 13.29
CA PRO A 197 23.71 8.85 13.67
C PRO A 197 22.98 8.69 15.01
N GLU A 198 23.41 9.39 16.06
CA GLU A 198 22.85 9.28 17.42
C GLU A 198 21.31 9.38 17.43
N GLU A 199 20.66 8.80 18.46
CA GLU A 199 19.19 8.79 18.62
C GLU A 199 18.53 10.20 18.55
N HIS A 200 19.33 11.26 18.70
CA HIS A 200 18.89 12.64 18.55
C HIS A 200 18.39 13.01 17.14
N ILE A 201 18.64 12.22 16.10
CA ILE A 201 18.17 12.49 14.72
C ILE A 201 16.77 11.90 14.45
N PHE A 202 16.38 10.83 15.14
CA PHE A 202 15.08 10.21 14.92
C PHE A 202 13.98 10.83 15.80
N PRO A 203 12.75 10.94 15.30
CA PRO A 203 11.59 11.27 16.12
C PRO A 203 11.44 10.28 17.28
N MET A 204 10.72 10.68 18.33
CA MET A 204 10.43 9.78 19.45
C MET A 204 9.64 8.54 18.96
N LYS A 205 9.89 7.39 19.58
CA LYS A 205 9.08 6.19 19.33
C LYS A 205 7.67 6.39 19.87
N ARG A 206 6.67 6.02 19.08
CA ARG A 206 5.27 5.96 19.46
C ARG A 206 4.72 4.56 19.30
N SER A 207 3.63 4.34 20.02
CA SER A 207 2.83 3.14 19.97
C SER A 207 1.74 3.31 18.92
N PHE A 208 1.75 2.46 17.90
CA PHE A 208 0.75 2.40 16.86
C PHE A 208 -0.14 1.17 17.08
N LEU A 209 -1.44 1.35 16.90
CA LEU A 209 -2.44 0.31 16.91
C LEU A 209 -2.96 0.07 15.50
N LEU A 210 -2.91 -1.19 15.09
CA LEU A 210 -3.52 -1.70 13.88
C LEU A 210 -4.73 -2.55 14.27
N PHE A 211 -5.90 -2.16 13.78
CA PHE A 211 -7.17 -2.82 14.04
C PHE A 211 -7.83 -3.25 12.73
N GLY A 212 -8.39 -4.46 12.74
CA GLY A 212 -9.20 -5.01 11.65
C GLY A 212 -10.48 -5.65 12.18
N CYS A 213 -11.60 -5.51 11.45
CA CYS A 213 -12.86 -6.20 11.76
C CYS A 213 -13.45 -6.79 10.47
N ILE A 214 -13.57 -8.13 10.41
CA ILE A 214 -14.03 -8.83 9.19
C ILE A 214 -15.54 -8.98 9.21
N TYR A 215 -16.19 -8.51 8.15
CA TYR A 215 -17.64 -8.54 7.96
C TYR A 215 -18.11 -9.76 7.17
N ASP A 216 -17.39 -10.12 6.11
CA ASP A 216 -17.75 -11.21 5.21
C ASP A 216 -16.49 -11.84 4.61
N VAL A 217 -16.54 -13.16 4.38
CA VAL A 217 -15.52 -13.90 3.63
C VAL A 217 -16.24 -14.91 2.75
N SER A 218 -16.16 -14.68 1.45
CA SER A 218 -16.82 -15.47 0.42
C SER A 218 -15.91 -15.62 -0.80
N MET A 219 -16.38 -16.35 -1.83
CA MET A 219 -15.63 -16.63 -3.05
C MET A 219 -14.24 -17.25 -2.79
N ILE A 220 -14.13 -18.11 -1.78
CA ILE A 220 -12.89 -18.82 -1.47
C ILE A 220 -12.74 -19.95 -2.48
N ASP A 221 -11.65 -19.95 -3.25
CA ASP A 221 -11.38 -20.94 -4.30
C ASP A 221 -11.27 -22.36 -3.74
N LYS A 222 -11.83 -23.36 -4.45
CA LYS A 222 -11.77 -24.77 -4.05
C LYS A 222 -10.36 -25.34 -3.93
N SER A 223 -9.38 -24.77 -4.65
CA SER A 223 -7.99 -25.22 -4.62
C SER A 223 -7.33 -25.02 -3.26
N PHE A 224 -7.90 -24.20 -2.38
CA PHE A 224 -7.58 -24.21 -0.96
C PHE A 224 -8.23 -25.45 -0.32
N VAL A 225 -7.72 -26.64 -0.64
CA VAL A 225 -8.30 -27.97 -0.33
C VAL A 225 -8.21 -28.33 1.17
N SER A 226 -9.33 -28.86 1.69
CA SER A 226 -9.58 -29.51 2.99
C SER A 226 -8.90 -28.94 4.24
N GLY A 227 -9.41 -27.82 4.76
CA GLY A 227 -8.95 -27.25 6.02
C GLY A 227 -9.90 -26.27 6.70
N THR A 228 -9.52 -25.84 7.89
CA THR A 228 -10.10 -24.65 8.56
C THR A 228 -9.34 -23.39 8.13
N ILE A 229 -10.06 -22.27 8.00
CA ILE A 229 -9.47 -20.99 7.57
C ILE A 229 -9.38 -20.03 8.75
N SER A 230 -8.25 -19.35 8.89
CA SER A 230 -8.10 -18.20 9.77
C SER A 230 -7.44 -17.02 9.04
N PHE A 231 -7.50 -15.84 9.64
CA PHE A 231 -6.87 -14.63 9.11
C PHE A 231 -5.85 -14.06 10.08
N GLU A 232 -4.69 -13.65 9.57
CA GLU A 232 -3.62 -12.99 10.34
C GLU A 232 -3.44 -11.55 9.86
N LEU A 233 -3.32 -10.60 10.79
CA LEU A 233 -3.05 -9.19 10.48
C LEU A 233 -1.71 -8.76 11.09
N SER A 234 -0.78 -8.30 10.25
CA SER A 234 0.60 -8.00 10.67
C SER A 234 1.12 -6.68 10.11
N ILE A 235 2.07 -6.08 10.83
CA ILE A 235 2.84 -4.91 10.43
C ILE A 235 4.28 -5.05 10.94
N GLY A 236 5.25 -5.02 10.02
CA GLY A 236 6.64 -5.34 10.35
C GLY A 236 6.76 -6.76 10.90
N SER A 237 7.43 -6.90 12.05
CA SER A 237 7.49 -8.16 12.81
C SER A 237 6.30 -8.36 13.76
N SER A 238 5.53 -7.32 14.06
CA SER A 238 4.36 -7.41 14.96
C SER A 238 3.18 -8.11 14.28
N GLY A 239 2.58 -9.05 14.99
CA GLY A 239 1.41 -9.82 14.53
C GLY A 239 1.72 -10.93 13.52
N TYR A 240 2.94 -10.98 12.97
CA TYR A 240 3.39 -12.06 12.09
C TYR A 240 3.79 -13.30 12.91
N LEU A 241 3.14 -14.44 12.67
CA LEU A 241 3.46 -15.69 13.33
C LEU A 241 4.36 -16.56 12.45
N ASN A 242 5.46 -17.04 13.01
CA ASN A 242 6.26 -18.07 12.34
C ASN A 242 5.48 -19.41 12.28
N PRO A 243 5.88 -20.40 11.45
CA PRO A 243 5.12 -21.64 11.27
C PRO A 243 4.83 -22.42 12.58
N GLN A 244 5.78 -22.42 13.53
CA GLN A 244 5.61 -23.08 14.83
C GLN A 244 4.57 -22.35 15.71
N GLN A 245 4.66 -21.02 15.77
CA GLN A 245 3.70 -20.16 16.46
C GLN A 245 2.31 -20.26 15.84
N LEU A 246 2.23 -20.29 14.50
CA LEU A 246 0.97 -20.39 13.77
C LEU A 246 0.24 -21.70 14.08
N THR A 247 0.96 -22.82 14.10
CA THR A 247 0.40 -24.14 14.47
C THR A 247 -0.17 -24.14 15.89
N THR A 248 0.49 -23.44 16.82
CA THR A 248 0.03 -23.31 18.21
C THR A 248 -1.17 -22.36 18.32
N ALA A 249 -1.12 -21.24 17.60
CA ALA A 249 -2.13 -20.19 17.63
C ALA A 249 -3.44 -20.60 16.96
N ILE A 250 -3.44 -21.52 16.00
CA ILE A 250 -4.70 -22.03 15.42
C ILE A 250 -5.59 -22.70 16.47
N ASN A 251 -5.00 -23.39 17.44
CA ASN A 251 -5.73 -24.01 18.55
C ASN A 251 -6.08 -23.00 19.66
N ASN A 252 -5.24 -21.98 19.86
CA ASN A 252 -5.43 -20.91 20.83
C ASN A 252 -5.17 -19.54 20.19
N PRO A 253 -6.17 -18.96 19.50
CA PRO A 253 -5.97 -17.78 18.68
C PRO A 253 -5.60 -16.56 19.51
N VAL A 254 -4.50 -15.92 19.08
CA VAL A 254 -3.97 -14.64 19.59
C VAL A 254 -4.68 -13.46 18.96
N SER A 255 -4.52 -12.24 19.48
CA SER A 255 -5.24 -11.06 18.99
C SER A 255 -5.00 -10.74 17.50
N SER A 256 -3.84 -11.09 16.96
CA SER A 256 -3.49 -10.89 15.55
C SER A 256 -3.94 -12.02 14.62
N LEU A 257 -4.61 -13.05 15.13
CA LEU A 257 -5.07 -14.22 14.38
C LEU A 257 -6.53 -14.56 14.73
N THR A 258 -7.40 -14.70 13.73
CA THR A 258 -8.78 -15.14 14.00
C THR A 258 -8.82 -16.60 14.45
N CYS A 259 -9.92 -17.01 15.08
CA CYS A 259 -10.21 -18.44 15.21
C CYS A 259 -10.34 -19.10 13.83
N ALA A 260 -10.21 -20.42 13.83
CA ALA A 260 -10.34 -21.22 12.63
C ALA A 260 -11.83 -21.45 12.30
N TYR A 261 -12.22 -21.18 11.07
CA TYR A 261 -13.58 -21.30 10.58
C TYR A 261 -13.72 -22.51 9.63
N PRO A 262 -14.81 -23.27 9.72
CA PRO A 262 -15.13 -24.27 8.72
C PRO A 262 -15.58 -23.56 7.42
N ARG A 263 -15.29 -24.19 6.29
CA ARG A 263 -15.75 -23.74 4.97
C ARG A 263 -17.15 -24.27 4.70
N VAL A 264 -17.99 -23.45 4.06
CA VAL A 264 -19.35 -23.81 3.62
C VAL A 264 -19.46 -23.53 2.13
N SER A 265 -20.02 -24.46 1.35
CA SER A 265 -20.19 -24.25 -0.10
C SER A 265 -21.13 -23.06 -0.37
N ILE A 266 -20.77 -22.21 -1.33
CA ILE A 266 -21.62 -21.11 -1.82
C ILE A 266 -22.59 -21.60 -2.89
N ASP A 267 -22.12 -22.51 -3.74
CA ASP A 267 -22.87 -23.06 -4.87
C ASP A 267 -22.41 -24.49 -5.15
N ASN A 268 -23.36 -25.40 -5.37
CA ASN A 268 -23.08 -26.80 -5.71
C ASN A 268 -22.38 -26.94 -7.08
N ASN A 269 -22.52 -25.96 -7.99
CA ASN A 269 -22.03 -26.08 -9.36
C ASN A 269 -20.66 -25.41 -9.62
N LYS A 270 -20.31 -24.34 -8.89
CA LYS A 270 -19.08 -23.54 -9.18
C LYS A 270 -17.91 -23.70 -8.20
N GLY A 271 -18.13 -24.36 -7.06
CA GLY A 271 -17.04 -24.77 -6.17
C GLY A 271 -16.35 -23.63 -5.41
N TYR A 272 -17.00 -22.48 -5.19
CA TYR A 272 -16.52 -21.49 -4.23
C TYR A 272 -17.03 -21.80 -2.81
N PHE A 273 -16.23 -21.46 -1.80
CA PHE A 273 -16.57 -21.57 -0.39
C PHE A 273 -16.71 -20.20 0.29
N ARG A 274 -17.43 -20.18 1.40
CA ARG A 274 -17.53 -19.05 2.34
C ARG A 274 -17.21 -19.47 3.75
N LEU A 275 -17.02 -18.50 4.63
CA LEU A 275 -16.97 -18.71 6.07
C LEU A 275 -18.29 -18.27 6.72
N PRO A 276 -18.77 -18.96 7.76
CA PRO A 276 -20.01 -18.61 8.46
C PRO A 276 -19.81 -17.44 9.43
N ILE A 277 -19.38 -16.27 8.92
CA ILE A 277 -19.20 -15.04 9.70
C ILE A 277 -20.55 -14.36 9.91
N ASN A 278 -21.22 -14.75 10.99
CA ASN A 278 -22.56 -14.27 11.35
C ASN A 278 -22.52 -12.91 12.06
N LEU A 279 -23.30 -12.73 13.13
CA LEU A 279 -23.37 -11.48 13.90
C LEU A 279 -22.12 -11.19 14.76
N GLN A 280 -21.27 -12.20 14.97
CA GLN A 280 -19.99 -12.06 15.66
C GLN A 280 -18.90 -11.81 14.62
N LYS A 281 -18.55 -10.54 14.44
CA LYS A 281 -17.53 -10.11 13.48
C LYS A 281 -16.16 -10.24 14.12
N PRO A 282 -15.27 -11.13 13.64
CA PRO A 282 -13.97 -11.33 14.26
C PRO A 282 -13.11 -10.07 14.12
N ILE A 283 -12.37 -9.78 15.18
CA ILE A 283 -11.45 -8.65 15.22
C ILE A 283 -10.00 -9.13 15.26
N LEU A 284 -9.14 -8.31 14.68
CA LEU A 284 -7.72 -8.51 14.58
C LEU A 284 -7.05 -7.26 15.15
N PHE A 285 -6.08 -7.46 16.04
CA PHE A 285 -5.42 -6.37 16.75
C PHE A 285 -3.93 -6.62 16.89
N THR A 286 -3.13 -5.64 16.45
CA THR A 286 -1.67 -5.68 16.47
C THR A 286 -1.11 -4.34 16.91
N LYS A 287 -0.22 -4.37 17.92
CA LYS A 287 0.51 -3.21 18.43
C LYS A 287 1.91 -3.16 17.83
N TYR A 288 2.35 -1.99 17.38
CA TYR A 288 3.67 -1.78 16.80
C TYR A 288 4.31 -0.51 17.33
N ILE A 289 5.54 -0.61 17.85
CA ILE A 289 6.26 0.53 18.42
C ILE A 289 7.35 0.95 17.44
N PHE A 290 7.27 2.19 16.95
CA PHE A 290 8.24 2.69 15.97
C PHE A 290 8.37 4.21 16.03
N HIS A 291 9.38 4.76 15.35
CA HIS A 291 9.60 6.20 15.28
C HIS A 291 8.41 6.93 14.66
N ASP A 292 8.04 8.08 15.25
CA ASP A 292 6.89 8.87 14.82
C ASP A 292 7.18 9.68 13.54
N TYR A 293 6.93 9.04 12.40
CA TYR A 293 6.98 9.67 11.07
C TYR A 293 5.58 10.02 10.53
N ILE A 294 4.60 10.27 11.41
CA ILE A 294 3.23 10.60 11.00
C ILE A 294 3.21 11.82 10.07
N TYR A 295 4.09 12.81 10.31
CA TYR A 295 4.18 14.01 9.48
C TYR A 295 4.44 13.74 7.99
N ARG A 296 5.19 12.67 7.64
CA ARG A 296 5.43 12.27 6.24
C ARG A 296 4.14 11.74 5.62
N MET A 297 3.46 10.83 6.33
CA MET A 297 2.21 10.21 5.89
C MET A 297 1.08 11.24 5.79
N THR A 298 0.97 12.17 6.74
CA THR A 298 -0.10 13.18 6.71
C THR A 298 0.09 14.16 5.56
N LEU A 299 1.32 14.57 5.22
CA LEU A 299 1.57 15.37 4.02
C LEU A 299 1.15 14.63 2.75
N SER A 300 1.53 13.35 2.63
CA SER A 300 1.12 12.50 1.51
C SER A 300 -0.39 12.36 1.44
N ASN A 301 -1.06 12.13 2.57
CA ASN A 301 -2.52 12.01 2.64
C ASN A 301 -3.24 13.31 2.28
N ARG A 302 -2.77 14.47 2.74
CA ARG A 302 -3.33 15.77 2.32
C ARG A 302 -3.32 15.93 0.81
N LEU A 303 -2.21 15.55 0.16
CA LEU A 303 -2.06 15.62 -1.29
C LEU A 303 -2.95 14.58 -2.01
N LYS A 304 -3.02 13.35 -1.52
CA LYS A 304 -3.91 12.31 -2.07
C LYS A 304 -5.38 12.73 -1.94
N ASN A 305 -5.81 13.17 -0.77
CA ASN A 305 -7.19 13.61 -0.51
C ASN A 305 -7.55 14.83 -1.37
N ALA A 306 -6.62 15.76 -1.57
CA ALA A 306 -6.83 16.88 -2.49
C ALA A 306 -6.98 16.44 -3.94
N SER A 307 -6.19 15.46 -4.38
CA SER A 307 -6.32 14.85 -5.70
C SER A 307 -7.69 14.18 -5.87
N GLU A 308 -8.13 13.38 -4.91
CA GLU A 308 -9.44 12.70 -4.97
C GLU A 308 -10.61 13.69 -4.97
N TYR A 309 -10.54 14.73 -4.13
CA TYR A 309 -11.53 15.80 -4.12
C TYR A 309 -11.62 16.49 -5.50
N LEU A 310 -10.48 16.87 -6.08
CA LEU A 310 -10.43 17.46 -7.41
C LEU A 310 -10.99 16.51 -8.47
N ASN A 311 -10.59 15.23 -8.48
CA ASN A 311 -11.12 14.23 -9.42
C ASN A 311 -12.64 14.07 -9.30
N LYS A 312 -13.20 14.13 -8.09
CA LYS A 312 -14.67 14.12 -7.90
C LYS A 312 -15.31 15.36 -8.50
N GLN A 313 -14.79 16.55 -8.21
CA GLN A 313 -15.34 17.81 -8.74
C GLN A 313 -15.20 17.92 -10.26
N ILE A 314 -14.11 17.44 -10.84
CA ILE A 314 -13.89 17.40 -12.29
C ILE A 314 -14.91 16.47 -12.96
N ARG A 315 -15.15 15.28 -12.41
CA ARG A 315 -16.17 14.35 -12.93
C ARG A 315 -17.59 14.94 -12.87
N GLU A 316 -17.92 15.62 -11.76
CA GLU A 316 -19.21 16.32 -11.64
C GLU A 316 -19.34 17.46 -12.67
N PHE A 317 -18.26 18.21 -12.91
CA PHE A 317 -18.22 19.27 -13.93
C PHE A 317 -18.37 18.70 -15.35
N GLU A 318 -17.63 17.64 -15.69
CA GLU A 318 -17.72 16.96 -16.97
C GLU A 318 -19.11 16.36 -17.21
N SER A 319 -19.71 15.75 -16.18
CA SER A 319 -21.09 15.25 -16.25
C SER A 319 -22.09 16.37 -16.58
N LYS A 320 -21.92 17.56 -16.00
CA LYS A 320 -22.77 18.73 -16.28
C LYS A 320 -22.57 19.29 -17.68
N ILE A 321 -21.34 19.25 -18.20
CA ILE A 321 -21.05 19.59 -19.60
C ILE A 321 -21.84 18.65 -20.52
N ASN A 322 -21.76 17.34 -20.25
CA ASN A 322 -22.44 16.32 -21.06
C ASN A 322 -23.97 16.41 -20.99
N SER A 323 -24.52 16.84 -19.86
CA SER A 323 -25.96 17.06 -19.70
C SER A 323 -26.44 18.42 -20.25
N LYS A 324 -25.56 19.21 -20.90
CA LYS A 324 -25.89 20.48 -21.57
C LYS A 324 -26.59 21.51 -20.66
N VAL A 325 -26.17 21.62 -19.39
CA VAL A 325 -26.69 22.66 -18.48
C VAL A 325 -26.26 24.07 -18.91
N SER A 326 -26.90 25.10 -18.33
CA SER A 326 -26.58 26.50 -18.66
C SER A 326 -25.13 26.89 -18.29
N ASN A 327 -24.59 27.85 -19.04
CA ASN A 327 -23.25 28.40 -18.82
C ASN A 327 -23.03 28.95 -17.40
N GLU A 328 -24.06 29.57 -16.82
CA GLU A 328 -23.99 30.13 -15.47
C GLU A 328 -23.74 29.05 -14.42
N ILE A 329 -24.36 27.88 -14.58
CA ILE A 329 -24.16 26.73 -13.70
C ILE A 329 -22.73 26.19 -13.87
N LEU A 330 -22.26 26.04 -15.12
CA LEU A 330 -20.90 25.57 -15.40
C LEU A 330 -19.84 26.52 -14.82
N MET A 331 -20.01 27.83 -14.96
CA MET A 331 -19.13 28.82 -14.34
C MET A 331 -19.11 28.72 -12.83
N LYS A 332 -20.27 28.52 -12.20
CA LYS A 332 -20.35 28.34 -10.74
C LYS A 332 -19.58 27.10 -10.28
N GLU A 333 -19.67 25.99 -11.00
CA GLU A 333 -18.91 24.77 -10.67
C GLU A 333 -17.40 24.97 -10.88
N TYR A 334 -17.00 25.56 -12.00
CA TYR A 334 -15.59 25.89 -12.24
C TYR A 334 -15.00 26.78 -11.13
N ARG A 335 -15.73 27.83 -10.71
CA ARG A 335 -15.30 28.72 -9.63
C ARG A 335 -15.11 28.00 -8.29
N LYS A 336 -15.86 26.92 -8.00
CA LYS A 336 -15.63 26.11 -6.80
C LYS A 336 -14.29 25.39 -6.87
N ILE A 337 -13.95 24.84 -8.04
CA ILE A 337 -12.67 24.15 -8.28
C ILE A 337 -11.52 25.14 -8.17
N GLU A 338 -11.65 26.29 -8.85
CA GLU A 338 -10.68 27.39 -8.79
C GLU A 338 -10.46 27.87 -7.36
N HIS A 339 -11.54 28.14 -6.61
CA HIS A 339 -11.46 28.54 -5.21
C HIS A 339 -10.76 27.49 -4.33
N TYR A 340 -11.06 26.21 -4.56
CA TYR A 340 -10.38 25.12 -3.85
C TYR A 340 -8.87 25.10 -4.14
N VAL A 341 -8.45 25.24 -5.41
CA VAL A 341 -7.04 25.29 -5.77
C VAL A 341 -6.35 26.53 -5.17
N HIS A 342 -7.05 27.65 -5.04
CA HIS A 342 -6.50 28.85 -4.41
C HIS A 342 -6.32 28.72 -2.90
N THR A 343 -7.27 28.09 -2.22
CA THR A 343 -7.29 27.97 -0.76
C THR A 343 -6.49 26.76 -0.26
N LEU A 344 -6.39 25.69 -1.07
CA LEU A 344 -5.75 24.41 -0.72
C LEU A 344 -6.05 23.95 0.70
N PRO A 345 -7.33 23.87 1.10
CA PRO A 345 -7.66 23.51 2.46
C PRO A 345 -7.21 22.08 2.72
N CYS A 346 -6.57 21.85 3.85
CA CYS A 346 -6.23 20.51 4.33
C CYS A 346 -7.44 19.71 4.87
N GLY A 347 -8.65 20.28 4.82
CA GLY A 347 -9.87 19.65 5.34
C GLY A 347 -10.14 19.83 6.84
N CYS A 348 -9.34 20.60 7.58
CA CYS A 348 -9.60 20.86 9.01
C CYS A 348 -10.65 21.98 9.25
N ALA A 349 -11.19 22.59 8.19
CA ALA A 349 -12.05 23.78 8.24
C ALA A 349 -13.56 23.50 8.39
N GLU A 350 -13.99 22.23 8.38
CA GLU A 350 -15.40 21.89 8.60
C GLU A 350 -15.74 21.99 10.10
N LYS A 351 -16.16 23.20 10.53
CA LYS A 351 -16.74 23.57 11.84
C LYS A 351 -15.83 23.37 13.06
N ARG A 352 -15.20 24.45 13.54
CA ARG A 352 -14.67 24.52 14.91
C ARG A 352 -15.26 25.70 15.67
N ASN A 353 -15.94 25.40 16.77
CA ASN A 353 -16.21 26.34 17.85
C ASN A 353 -15.28 26.13 19.06
N ASP A 354 -14.38 25.15 19.05
CA ASP A 354 -13.61 24.81 20.25
C ASP A 354 -12.13 25.20 20.13
N HIS A 355 -11.67 25.87 21.18
CA HIS A 355 -10.43 26.63 21.34
C HIS A 355 -9.17 25.78 21.60
N GLU A 356 -9.07 24.55 21.07
CA GLU A 356 -7.88 23.73 21.31
C GLU A 356 -7.36 23.02 20.04
N ASN A 357 -6.04 23.16 19.86
CA ASN A 357 -5.15 22.61 18.82
C ASN A 357 -5.10 23.31 17.45
N SER A 358 -3.95 23.96 17.22
CA SER A 358 -3.36 24.43 15.96
C SER A 358 -3.35 23.31 14.91
N CYS A 359 -4.47 23.14 14.21
CA CYS A 359 -4.45 22.37 12.99
C CYS A 359 -4.04 23.30 11.87
N ILE A 360 -3.04 22.87 11.11
CA ILE A 360 -2.68 23.44 9.83
C ILE A 360 -3.97 23.58 9.01
N THR A 361 -4.26 24.75 8.44
CA THR A 361 -5.48 25.02 7.65
C THR A 361 -5.32 24.78 6.14
N SER A 362 -4.07 24.62 5.67
CA SER A 362 -3.66 24.47 4.27
C SER A 362 -2.83 23.19 4.06
N ILE A 363 -2.86 22.56 2.89
CA ILE A 363 -2.04 21.36 2.59
C ILE A 363 -0.58 21.53 3.02
N VAL A 364 -0.03 22.73 2.84
CA VAL A 364 1.30 23.13 3.33
C VAL A 364 1.15 24.48 4.04
N HIS A 365 1.58 24.57 5.29
CA HIS A 365 1.47 25.82 6.07
C HIS A 365 2.69 26.73 5.84
N PRO A 366 2.52 28.02 5.51
CA PRO A 366 3.63 28.96 5.33
C PRO A 366 4.51 29.10 6.58
N THR A 367 3.92 29.18 7.77
CA THR A 367 4.72 29.28 9.01
C THR A 367 5.51 28.01 9.29
N LEU A 368 4.98 26.83 8.93
CA LEU A 368 5.75 25.59 9.08
C LEU A 368 6.92 25.58 8.08
N TYR A 369 6.72 26.09 6.86
CA TYR A 369 7.78 26.26 5.87
C TYR A 369 8.93 27.13 6.40
N GLU A 370 8.61 28.25 7.06
CA GLU A 370 9.59 29.15 7.69
C GLU A 370 10.26 28.52 8.93
N LEU A 371 9.50 27.77 9.73
CA LEU A 371 9.99 27.10 10.93
C LEU A 371 10.91 25.91 10.63
N LEU A 372 10.85 25.30 9.44
CA LEU A 372 11.77 24.23 9.03
C LEU A 372 13.23 24.67 8.98
N ASP A 373 13.48 25.98 8.85
CA ASP A 373 14.82 26.56 8.91
C ASP A 373 15.21 26.99 10.34
N SER A 374 14.33 26.82 11.33
CA SER A 374 14.57 27.17 12.73
C SER A 374 15.07 25.97 13.56
N PRO A 375 16.21 26.10 14.26
CA PRO A 375 16.75 25.03 15.12
C PRO A 375 15.90 24.71 16.36
N SER A 376 14.82 25.45 16.61
CA SER A 376 13.95 25.33 17.79
C SER A 376 12.72 24.42 17.62
N THR A 377 12.54 23.78 16.46
CA THR A 377 11.39 22.89 16.26
C THR A 377 11.61 21.52 16.93
N ASN A 378 10.61 21.04 17.68
CA ASN A 378 10.61 19.68 18.26
C ASN A 378 10.49 18.55 17.19
N ILE A 379 10.29 18.90 15.92
CA ILE A 379 10.12 17.93 14.83
C ILE A 379 11.48 17.64 14.20
N LYS A 380 12.00 16.45 14.45
CA LYS A 380 13.25 15.98 13.87
C LYS A 380 13.02 15.49 12.45
N MET A 381 13.26 16.38 11.49
CA MET A 381 13.20 16.11 10.04
C MET A 381 14.62 15.93 9.48
N ASN A 382 14.79 14.99 8.56
CA ASN A 382 16.06 14.87 7.84
C ASN A 382 16.10 15.81 6.62
N GLN A 383 17.24 15.86 5.93
CA GLN A 383 17.40 16.80 4.81
C GLN A 383 16.39 16.57 3.69
N LEU A 384 16.07 15.32 3.37
CA LEU A 384 15.09 15.03 2.32
C LEU A 384 13.68 15.45 2.74
N ASP A 385 13.30 15.28 4.02
CA ASP A 385 12.01 15.75 4.53
C ASP A 385 11.82 17.25 4.29
N ILE A 386 12.83 18.05 4.65
CA ILE A 386 12.84 19.50 4.45
C ILE A 386 12.76 19.83 2.95
N LYS A 387 13.61 19.22 2.12
CA LYS A 387 13.64 19.47 0.67
C LYS A 387 12.35 19.05 -0.02
N ARG A 388 11.75 17.92 0.38
CA ARG A 388 10.44 17.46 -0.11
C ARG A 388 9.34 18.46 0.25
N TYR A 389 9.29 18.89 1.51
CA TYR A 389 8.31 19.89 1.94
C TYR A 389 8.44 21.19 1.13
N LYS A 390 9.66 21.68 0.94
CA LYS A 390 9.94 22.88 0.13
C LYS A 390 9.54 22.70 -1.34
N LYS A 391 9.85 21.55 -1.93
CA LYS A 391 9.45 21.17 -3.30
C LYS A 391 7.93 21.16 -3.47
N VAL A 392 7.20 20.53 -2.54
CA VAL A 392 5.73 20.50 -2.56
C VAL A 392 5.17 21.93 -2.44
N PHE A 393 5.68 22.74 -1.50
CA PHE A 393 5.23 24.12 -1.35
C PHE A 393 5.36 24.92 -2.65
N ASN A 394 6.56 24.92 -3.27
CA ASN A 394 6.83 25.67 -4.48
C ASN A 394 5.99 25.21 -5.66
N ASN A 395 5.76 23.90 -5.79
CA ASN A 395 4.89 23.34 -6.81
C ASN A 395 3.44 23.77 -6.61
N LEU A 396 2.93 23.79 -5.38
CA LEU A 396 1.59 24.27 -5.08
C LEU A 396 1.42 25.76 -5.39
N GLN A 397 2.41 26.60 -5.11
CA GLN A 397 2.39 28.01 -5.51
C GLN A 397 2.39 28.18 -7.04
N SER A 398 3.16 27.35 -7.73
CA SER A 398 3.19 27.34 -9.20
C SER A 398 1.83 26.94 -9.77
N ILE A 399 1.17 25.93 -9.21
CA ILE A 399 -0.19 25.51 -9.60
C ILE A 399 -1.19 26.63 -9.36
N LYS A 400 -1.16 27.30 -8.19
CA LYS A 400 -2.03 28.46 -7.90
C LYS A 400 -1.86 29.55 -8.96
N SER A 401 -0.63 29.92 -9.26
CA SER A 401 -0.36 30.95 -10.27
C SER A 401 -0.78 30.50 -11.66
N TRP A 402 -0.63 29.22 -11.99
CA TRP A 402 -0.99 28.65 -13.28
C TRP A 402 -2.50 28.68 -13.52
N VAL A 403 -3.29 28.26 -12.52
CA VAL A 403 -4.77 28.30 -12.61
C VAL A 403 -5.27 29.71 -12.86
N SER A 404 -4.79 30.72 -12.12
CA SER A 404 -5.26 32.10 -12.31
C SER A 404 -4.90 32.71 -13.66
N LYS A 405 -3.78 32.31 -14.27
CA LYS A 405 -3.22 32.97 -15.46
C LYS A 405 -3.60 32.27 -16.75
N GLU A 406 -3.62 30.93 -16.74
CA GLU A 406 -3.72 30.13 -17.96
C GLU A 406 -5.09 29.46 -18.13
N ILE A 407 -5.91 29.37 -17.08
CA ILE A 407 -7.23 28.73 -17.14
C ILE A 407 -8.32 29.80 -16.99
N SER A 408 -8.80 30.30 -18.12
CA SER A 408 -10.02 31.12 -18.20
C SER A 408 -11.22 30.25 -18.53
N PHE A 409 -12.36 30.48 -17.87
CA PHE A 409 -13.61 29.84 -18.28
C PHE A 409 -14.09 30.44 -19.61
N GLU A 410 -14.07 29.64 -20.66
CA GLU A 410 -14.63 29.96 -21.97
C GLU A 410 -15.48 28.79 -22.47
N GLU A 411 -16.66 29.08 -23.02
CA GLU A 411 -17.61 28.06 -23.48
C GLU A 411 -17.01 27.10 -24.52
N SER A 412 -16.20 27.63 -25.44
CA SER A 412 -15.54 26.84 -26.48
C SER A 412 -14.44 25.91 -25.92
N LYS A 413 -13.93 26.16 -24.71
CA LYS A 413 -12.79 25.45 -24.10
C LYS A 413 -13.16 24.51 -22.95
N ARG A 414 -14.45 24.25 -22.70
CA ARG A 414 -14.90 23.44 -21.53
C ARG A 414 -14.17 22.10 -21.37
N TYR A 415 -13.97 21.34 -22.46
CA TYR A 415 -13.24 20.07 -22.41
C TYR A 415 -11.71 20.24 -22.29
N GLU A 416 -11.16 21.37 -22.76
CA GLU A 416 -9.76 21.71 -22.53
C GLU A 416 -9.53 22.04 -21.04
N ILE A 417 -10.45 22.78 -20.41
CA ILE A 417 -10.43 23.06 -18.97
C ILE A 417 -10.41 21.75 -18.18
N VAL A 418 -11.27 20.78 -18.51
CA VAL A 418 -11.27 19.44 -17.86
C VAL A 418 -9.88 18.80 -17.96
N LYS A 419 -9.26 18.78 -19.15
CA LYS A 419 -7.92 18.21 -19.35
C LYS A 419 -6.83 18.92 -18.55
N GLU A 420 -6.89 20.25 -18.44
CA GLU A 420 -5.95 21.02 -17.62
C GLU A 420 -6.16 20.78 -16.12
N LEU A 421 -7.40 20.68 -15.65
CA LEU A 421 -7.71 20.33 -14.26
C LEU A 421 -7.26 18.89 -13.91
N ASP A 422 -7.41 17.93 -14.83
CA ASP A 422 -6.91 16.56 -14.65
C ASP A 422 -5.39 16.51 -14.52
N LYS A 423 -4.67 17.41 -15.21
CA LYS A 423 -3.22 17.54 -15.03
C LYS A 423 -2.89 18.02 -13.62
N ILE A 424 -3.66 18.96 -13.06
CA ILE A 424 -3.50 19.40 -11.67
C ILE A 424 -3.70 18.23 -10.73
N ALA A 425 -4.85 17.54 -10.81
CA ALA A 425 -5.17 16.43 -9.92
C ALA A 425 -4.09 15.33 -9.95
N ARG A 426 -3.55 15.02 -11.14
CA ARG A 426 -2.40 14.11 -11.29
C ARG A 426 -1.12 14.64 -10.65
N ALA A 427 -0.83 15.94 -10.77
CA ALA A 427 0.34 16.53 -10.11
C ALA A 427 0.26 16.40 -8.58
N PHE A 428 -0.92 16.61 -7.98
CA PHE A 428 -1.13 16.35 -6.54
C PHE A 428 -0.84 14.89 -6.18
N ARG A 429 -1.36 13.94 -6.96
CA ARG A 429 -1.12 12.50 -6.74
C ARG A 429 0.35 12.14 -6.85
N GLN A 430 1.08 12.72 -7.81
CA GLN A 430 2.51 12.49 -7.98
C GLN A 430 3.32 13.03 -6.79
N MET A 431 3.03 14.25 -6.33
CA MET A 431 3.69 14.86 -5.17
C MET A 431 3.43 14.10 -3.86
N ALA A 432 2.32 13.37 -3.78
CA ALA A 432 1.98 12.57 -2.62
C ALA A 432 2.93 11.38 -2.38
N THR A 433 3.69 10.96 -3.39
CA THR A 433 4.64 9.86 -3.24
C THR A 433 5.84 10.31 -2.38
N ASP A 434 6.18 9.53 -1.36
CA ASP A 434 7.39 9.74 -0.54
C ASP A 434 8.40 8.62 -0.85
N ALA A 435 9.68 8.97 -0.91
CA ALA A 435 10.76 7.99 -1.03
C ALA A 435 11.11 7.33 0.31
N GLN A 436 10.74 7.98 1.43
CA GLN A 436 11.08 7.53 2.77
C GLN A 436 9.87 6.89 3.43
N PRO A 437 9.85 5.55 3.60
CA PRO A 437 8.72 4.91 4.24
C PRO A 437 8.67 5.27 5.73
N SER A 438 7.47 5.52 6.24
CA SER A 438 7.24 5.88 7.66
C SER A 438 7.06 4.67 8.56
N LEU A 439 6.35 3.65 8.06
CA LEU A 439 6.05 2.40 8.75
C LEU A 439 6.15 1.24 7.75
N PRO A 440 6.35 0.00 8.22
CA PRO A 440 6.25 -1.17 7.34
C PRO A 440 4.83 -1.31 6.77
N ASP A 441 4.74 -2.00 5.65
CA ASP A 441 3.51 -2.39 5.01
C ASP A 441 2.73 -3.35 5.89
N ILE A 442 1.41 -3.30 5.74
CA ILE A 442 0.48 -4.12 6.49
C ILE A 442 0.07 -5.30 5.63
N PHE A 443 0.01 -6.49 6.22
CA PHE A 443 -0.42 -7.71 5.53
C PHE A 443 -1.63 -8.31 6.23
N LEU A 444 -2.66 -8.59 5.43
CA LEU A 444 -3.76 -9.49 5.78
C LEU A 444 -3.48 -10.83 5.10
N TRP A 445 -3.24 -11.87 5.88
CA TRP A 445 -3.04 -13.24 5.39
C TRP A 445 -4.29 -14.07 5.62
N MET A 446 -4.67 -14.87 4.62
CA MET A 446 -5.53 -16.02 4.78
C MET A 446 -4.67 -17.26 5.04
N ILE A 447 -4.90 -17.89 6.17
CA ILE A 447 -4.24 -19.12 6.60
C ILE A 447 -5.18 -20.29 6.36
N CYS A 448 -4.68 -21.34 5.71
CA CYS A 448 -5.37 -22.61 5.53
C CYS A 448 -4.46 -23.71 6.10
N ASP A 449 -4.92 -24.40 7.14
CA ASP A 449 -4.18 -25.48 7.83
C ASP A 449 -2.71 -25.15 8.13
N SER A 450 -2.49 -24.05 8.85
CA SER A 450 -1.16 -23.58 9.25
C SER A 450 -0.24 -23.14 8.11
N LYS A 451 -0.79 -22.89 6.90
CA LYS A 451 -0.04 -22.36 5.75
C LYS A 451 -0.66 -21.10 5.20
N ARG A 452 0.17 -20.15 4.76
CA ARG A 452 -0.29 -18.93 4.10
C ARG A 452 -0.78 -19.24 2.69
N ALA A 453 -2.09 -19.09 2.48
CA ALA A 453 -2.76 -19.44 1.24
C ALA A 453 -2.89 -18.23 0.29
N ALA A 454 -3.37 -17.11 0.82
CA ALA A 454 -3.58 -15.87 0.07
C ALA A 454 -3.33 -14.64 0.95
N TYR A 455 -3.14 -13.48 0.34
CA TYR A 455 -2.82 -12.25 1.07
C TYR A 455 -3.40 -10.99 0.42
N ALA A 456 -3.44 -9.92 1.20
CA ALA A 456 -3.51 -8.54 0.74
C ALA A 456 -2.46 -7.69 1.46
N ARG A 457 -1.88 -6.74 0.72
CA ARG A 457 -0.82 -5.84 1.19
C ARG A 457 -1.33 -4.40 1.15
N PHE A 458 -1.11 -3.63 2.20
CA PHE A 458 -1.56 -2.23 2.33
C PHE A 458 -0.42 -1.31 2.71
N GLN A 459 -0.44 -0.10 2.15
CA GLN A 459 0.43 0.97 2.62
C GLN A 459 -0.14 1.55 3.93
N PRO A 460 0.71 1.82 4.95
CA PRO A 460 0.26 2.32 6.25
C PRO A 460 -0.45 3.68 6.15
N GLU A 461 0.02 4.55 5.26
CA GLU A 461 -0.57 5.87 4.98
C GLU A 461 -2.02 5.79 4.50
N ASP A 462 -2.40 4.75 3.75
CA ASP A 462 -3.77 4.58 3.25
C ASP A 462 -4.75 4.18 4.37
N LEU A 463 -4.24 3.66 5.48
CA LEU A 463 -4.99 3.22 6.66
C LEU A 463 -4.81 4.14 7.88
N LEU A 464 -3.97 5.17 7.78
CA LEU A 464 -3.65 6.07 8.90
C LEU A 464 -4.86 6.90 9.34
N PHE A 465 -5.16 6.87 10.63
CA PHE A 465 -6.09 7.75 11.29
C PHE A 465 -5.37 9.01 11.75
N ASN A 466 -6.06 10.13 11.56
CA ASN A 466 -5.71 11.41 12.15
C ASN A 466 -6.99 12.21 12.41
N LEU A 467 -6.95 13.15 13.36
CA LEU A 467 -8.11 13.97 13.73
C LEU A 467 -8.58 14.85 12.58
N CYS A 468 -7.65 15.40 11.78
CA CYS A 468 -8.01 16.18 10.61
C CYS A 468 -8.38 15.26 9.43
N LYS A 469 -9.58 15.47 8.88
CA LYS A 469 -10.16 14.62 7.82
C LYS A 469 -9.26 14.52 6.58
N GLY A 470 -8.64 15.60 6.14
CA GLY A 470 -7.75 15.55 4.96
C GLY A 470 -6.37 14.95 5.24
N GLU A 471 -6.04 14.62 6.50
CA GLU A 471 -4.80 13.92 6.86
C GLU A 471 -5.00 12.41 7.05
N LYS A 472 -6.27 11.95 7.07
CA LYS A 472 -6.61 10.53 7.15
C LYS A 472 -6.24 9.81 5.85
N GLY A 473 -5.87 8.54 5.97
CA GLY A 473 -5.75 7.64 4.85
C GLY A 473 -7.10 7.43 4.17
N LEU A 474 -7.08 7.23 2.85
CA LEU A 474 -8.29 7.13 2.03
C LEU A 474 -9.23 6.00 2.46
N TYR A 475 -8.67 4.92 3.00
CA TYR A 475 -9.42 3.72 3.39
C TYR A 475 -9.53 3.58 4.92
N ASN A 476 -8.96 4.53 5.68
CA ASN A 476 -9.07 4.51 7.13
C ASN A 476 -10.54 4.65 7.54
N GLY A 477 -11.01 3.74 8.39
CA GLY A 477 -12.32 3.88 8.99
C GLY A 477 -13.49 3.54 8.08
N HIS A 478 -13.26 2.81 6.99
CA HIS A 478 -14.30 2.35 6.09
C HIS A 478 -14.23 0.83 5.90
N VAL A 479 -15.40 0.18 5.76
CA VAL A 479 -15.45 -1.22 5.36
C VAL A 479 -15.15 -1.30 3.87
N GLN A 480 -14.15 -2.09 3.51
CA GLN A 480 -13.70 -2.26 2.13
C GLN A 480 -13.76 -3.73 1.72
N THR A 481 -13.98 -3.97 0.44
CA THR A 481 -13.92 -5.32 -0.16
C THR A 481 -12.56 -5.54 -0.79
N ILE A 482 -11.93 -6.66 -0.44
CA ILE A 482 -10.56 -6.98 -0.77
C ILE A 482 -10.54 -8.35 -1.43
N PHE A 483 -9.98 -8.43 -2.62
CA PHE A 483 -9.74 -9.69 -3.31
C PHE A 483 -8.31 -10.14 -3.02
N LEU A 484 -8.15 -11.31 -2.39
CA LEU A 484 -6.84 -11.80 -1.99
C LEU A 484 -6.05 -12.35 -3.18
N LYS A 485 -4.74 -12.17 -3.14
CA LYS A 485 -3.78 -12.69 -4.11
C LYS A 485 -3.14 -13.98 -3.58
N THR A 486 -2.88 -14.95 -4.44
CA THR A 486 -2.12 -16.17 -4.06
C THR A 486 -0.64 -15.86 -3.89
N SER A 487 0.00 -16.57 -2.97
CA SER A 487 1.42 -16.37 -2.67
C SER A 487 2.38 -16.93 -3.73
N TYR A 488 1.93 -17.65 -4.76
CA TYR A 488 2.82 -18.33 -5.70
C TYR A 488 2.17 -18.49 -7.07
N SER A 489 2.73 -17.83 -8.08
CA SER A 489 2.98 -18.39 -9.42
C SER A 489 3.28 -17.24 -10.38
N THR A 490 4.53 -17.17 -10.87
CA THR A 490 4.86 -16.45 -12.12
C THR A 490 4.31 -17.16 -13.35
N ASP A 491 3.83 -18.40 -13.19
CA ASP A 491 3.59 -19.36 -14.26
C ASP A 491 2.09 -19.62 -14.51
N LYS A 492 1.20 -19.10 -13.65
CA LYS A 492 -0.24 -19.07 -13.92
C LYS A 492 -0.58 -17.67 -14.41
N PRO A 493 -1.22 -17.52 -15.58
CA PRO A 493 -1.84 -16.24 -15.90
C PRO A 493 -2.72 -15.84 -14.72
N GLN A 494 -2.64 -14.58 -14.29
CA GLN A 494 -3.37 -14.01 -13.14
C GLN A 494 -4.91 -14.10 -13.24
N ASN A 495 -5.45 -14.83 -14.23
CA ASN A 495 -6.81 -14.72 -14.74
C ASN A 495 -7.51 -16.09 -14.88
N SER A 496 -7.94 -16.72 -13.79
CA SER A 496 -9.02 -17.72 -13.96
C SER A 496 -10.03 -17.77 -12.81
N SER A 497 -9.63 -17.53 -11.56
CA SER A 497 -10.56 -17.54 -10.42
C SER A 497 -10.18 -16.60 -9.29
N ILE A 498 -11.19 -16.14 -8.55
CA ILE A 498 -11.01 -15.31 -7.35
C ILE A 498 -10.53 -16.20 -6.21
N ASN A 499 -9.42 -15.85 -5.56
CA ASN A 499 -8.90 -16.67 -4.46
C ASN A 499 -9.76 -16.61 -3.21
N ALA A 500 -10.12 -15.40 -2.80
CA ALA A 500 -11.05 -15.12 -1.71
C ALA A 500 -11.44 -13.64 -1.78
N LYS A 501 -12.70 -13.35 -1.47
CA LYS A 501 -13.23 -12.00 -1.27
C LYS A 501 -13.45 -11.78 0.22
N VAL A 502 -12.83 -10.74 0.77
CA VAL A 502 -12.92 -10.37 2.19
C VAL A 502 -13.51 -8.97 2.30
N GLN A 503 -14.59 -8.81 3.06
CA GLN A 503 -15.06 -7.50 3.49
C GLN A 503 -14.51 -7.21 4.88
N ILE A 504 -13.72 -6.15 5.02
CA ILE A 504 -13.00 -5.84 6.26
C ILE A 504 -12.94 -4.34 6.48
N TYR A 505 -13.15 -3.92 7.73
CA TYR A 505 -12.82 -2.59 8.23
C TYR A 505 -11.37 -2.58 8.70
N LEU A 506 -10.56 -1.60 8.27
CA LEU A 506 -9.18 -1.44 8.71
C LEU A 506 -8.93 -0.05 9.29
N TRP A 507 -8.10 0.00 10.32
CA TRP A 507 -7.70 1.24 10.99
C TRP A 507 -6.28 1.12 11.53
N LEU A 508 -5.43 2.12 11.24
CA LEU A 508 -4.10 2.28 11.82
C LEU A 508 -4.03 3.65 12.47
N GLY A 509 -3.53 3.77 13.70
CA GLY A 509 -3.36 5.07 14.34
C GLY A 509 -2.49 4.98 15.58
N ILE A 510 -2.24 6.11 16.23
CA ILE A 510 -1.55 6.11 17.53
C ILE A 510 -2.48 5.58 18.62
N GLU A 511 -1.90 4.92 19.62
CA GLU A 511 -2.64 4.27 20.71
C GLU A 511 -3.56 5.23 21.48
N GLU A 512 -3.20 6.51 21.59
CA GLU A 512 -4.04 7.52 22.25
C GLU A 512 -5.40 7.75 21.55
N TYR A 513 -5.53 7.36 20.28
CA TYR A 513 -6.77 7.48 19.50
C TYR A 513 -7.60 6.17 19.46
N GLU A 514 -7.24 5.15 20.25
CA GLU A 514 -7.98 3.89 20.34
C GLU A 514 -9.51 4.05 20.52
N PRO A 515 -10.02 4.95 21.40
CA PRO A 515 -11.47 5.12 21.55
C PRO A 515 -12.19 5.53 20.26
N LEU A 516 -11.47 6.08 19.28
CA LEU A 516 -12.03 6.58 18.02
C LEU A 516 -12.16 5.50 16.94
N ILE A 517 -11.62 4.29 17.15
CA ILE A 517 -11.75 3.13 16.23
C ILE A 517 -13.24 2.86 15.95
N PHE A 518 -14.06 2.86 17.00
CA PHE A 518 -15.46 2.46 16.91
C PHE A 518 -16.38 3.51 16.28
N LYS A 519 -15.90 4.75 16.09
CA LYS A 519 -16.71 5.87 15.59
C LYS A 519 -17.25 5.65 14.18
N HIS A 520 -16.51 4.91 13.35
CA HIS A 520 -16.81 4.72 11.94
C HIS A 520 -17.12 3.26 11.58
N LEU A 521 -17.21 2.36 12.57
CA LEU A 521 -17.75 1.05 12.31
C LEU A 521 -19.25 1.18 12.00
N PRO A 522 -19.80 0.33 11.13
CA PRO A 522 -21.24 0.11 11.01
C PRO A 522 -21.91 0.10 12.38
N ALA A 523 -22.91 0.95 12.57
CA ALA A 523 -23.72 1.00 13.78
C ALA A 523 -24.50 -0.30 13.99
N GLY A 524 -25.08 -0.50 15.18
CA GLY A 524 -25.85 -1.70 15.52
C GLY A 524 -25.09 -2.75 16.33
N PHE A 525 -24.01 -2.37 17.01
CA PHE A 525 -23.28 -3.17 18.00
C PHE A 525 -23.23 -2.44 19.35
N ASP A 526 -23.12 -3.20 20.44
CA ASP A 526 -22.88 -2.62 21.76
C ASP A 526 -21.40 -2.27 21.90
N MET A 527 -21.11 -1.04 22.34
CA MET A 527 -19.73 -0.59 22.56
C MET A 527 -19.02 -1.53 23.54
N PRO A 528 -17.88 -2.13 23.16
CA PRO A 528 -17.11 -2.92 24.10
C PRO A 528 -16.48 -2.01 25.18
N PRO A 529 -16.17 -2.56 26.38
CA PRO A 529 -15.42 -1.81 27.38
C PRO A 529 -14.07 -1.37 26.80
N LEU A 530 -13.70 -0.11 27.05
CA LEU A 530 -12.44 0.50 26.62
C LEU A 530 -11.44 0.60 27.79
N PRO A 531 -10.11 0.54 27.54
CA PRO A 531 -9.46 0.24 26.25
C PRO A 531 -9.80 -1.19 25.77
N LEU A 532 -9.55 -1.55 24.50
CA LEU A 532 -9.62 -2.96 24.11
C LEU A 532 -8.59 -3.70 24.95
N HIS A 533 -9.03 -4.25 26.08
CA HIS A 533 -8.29 -5.31 26.74
C HIS A 533 -8.04 -6.33 25.63
N SER A 534 -6.78 -6.68 25.41
CA SER A 534 -6.22 -7.52 24.33
C SER A 534 -6.86 -8.91 24.15
N GLN A 535 -8.00 -9.14 24.79
CA GLN A 535 -8.81 -10.34 24.87
C GLN A 535 -10.09 -10.27 24.02
N LEU A 536 -10.52 -9.10 23.51
CA LEU A 536 -11.69 -9.03 22.64
C LEU A 536 -11.38 -9.75 21.31
N LYS A 537 -12.18 -10.76 20.94
CA LYS A 537 -11.99 -11.58 19.72
C LYS A 537 -13.03 -11.31 18.64
N PHE A 538 -14.16 -10.71 19.00
CA PHE A 538 -15.23 -10.37 18.08
C PHE A 538 -16.03 -9.16 18.58
N ILE A 539 -16.65 -8.44 17.65
CA ILE A 539 -17.72 -7.48 17.92
C ILE A 539 -19.05 -8.15 17.61
N ARG A 540 -19.99 -8.08 18.56
CA ARG A 540 -21.34 -8.63 18.38
C ARG A 540 -22.29 -7.55 17.92
N TYR A 541 -22.89 -7.77 16.76
CA TYR A 541 -23.97 -6.95 16.24
C TYR A 541 -25.33 -7.49 16.67
N ASN A 542 -26.22 -6.58 17.02
CA ASN A 542 -27.60 -6.86 17.43
C ASN A 542 -28.60 -6.49 16.33
N GLU A 543 -28.19 -5.63 15.39
CA GLU A 543 -29.03 -5.19 14.29
C GLU A 543 -28.61 -5.80 12.96
N ARG A 544 -29.62 -6.12 12.14
CA ARG A 544 -29.45 -6.59 10.78
C ARG A 544 -30.62 -6.12 9.94
N ILE A 545 -30.34 -5.77 8.69
CA ILE A 545 -31.36 -5.45 7.72
C ILE A 545 -31.42 -6.53 6.65
N PHE A 546 -32.61 -6.75 6.13
CA PHE A 546 -32.84 -7.58 4.96
C PHE A 546 -33.09 -6.68 3.76
N TYR A 547 -32.49 -7.00 2.63
CA TYR A 547 -32.68 -6.26 1.39
C TYR A 547 -32.80 -7.18 0.19
N GLU A 548 -33.36 -6.65 -0.89
CA GLU A 548 -33.43 -7.30 -2.19
C GLU A 548 -32.51 -6.56 -3.16
N LEU A 549 -31.66 -7.29 -3.90
CA LEU A 549 -30.86 -6.74 -4.98
C LEU A 549 -31.35 -7.31 -6.32
N ARG A 550 -31.60 -6.43 -7.30
CA ARG A 550 -32.01 -6.81 -8.66
C ARG A 550 -30.90 -6.49 -9.65
N CYS A 551 -30.40 -7.51 -10.33
CA CYS A 551 -29.40 -7.38 -11.37
C CYS A 551 -30.06 -7.49 -12.74
N HIS A 552 -30.18 -6.37 -13.44
CA HIS A 552 -30.71 -6.30 -14.80
C HIS A 552 -29.62 -6.60 -15.83
N CYS A 553 -29.65 -7.78 -16.43
CA CYS A 553 -28.64 -8.28 -17.35
C CYS A 553 -29.14 -8.15 -18.79
N TYR A 554 -28.71 -7.10 -19.50
CA TYR A 554 -29.20 -6.82 -20.85
C TYR A 554 -28.44 -7.57 -21.93
N LYS A 555 -27.13 -7.30 -22.10
CA LYS A 555 -26.30 -7.88 -23.16
C LYS A 555 -24.81 -7.74 -22.86
N ALA A 556 -23.99 -8.58 -23.49
CA ALA A 556 -22.56 -8.36 -23.67
C ALA A 556 -22.24 -8.13 -25.16
N ARG A 557 -21.06 -7.56 -25.45
CA ARG A 557 -20.61 -7.27 -26.82
C ARG A 557 -19.11 -7.49 -26.91
N ALA A 558 -18.68 -7.93 -28.10
CA ALA A 558 -17.28 -8.16 -28.40
C ALA A 558 -16.60 -9.09 -27.39
N LEU A 559 -17.28 -10.19 -27.03
CA LEU A 559 -16.67 -11.24 -26.25
C LEU A 559 -15.55 -11.91 -27.05
N ILE A 560 -14.59 -12.49 -26.33
CA ILE A 560 -13.50 -13.26 -26.91
C ILE A 560 -14.09 -14.59 -27.37
N ALA A 561 -13.76 -15.02 -28.59
CA ALA A 561 -14.04 -16.37 -29.04
C ALA A 561 -13.14 -17.34 -28.27
N ALA A 562 -13.74 -18.17 -27.42
CA ALA A 562 -13.02 -19.17 -26.64
C ALA A 562 -13.17 -20.58 -27.20
N ASP A 563 -14.12 -20.82 -28.12
CA ASP A 563 -14.29 -22.11 -28.79
C ASP A 563 -13.50 -22.22 -30.10
N ALA A 564 -13.24 -23.47 -30.51
CA ALA A 564 -12.63 -23.80 -31.80
C ALA A 564 -13.48 -23.34 -33.01
N THR A 565 -14.78 -23.08 -32.79
CA THR A 565 -15.72 -22.54 -33.79
C THR A 565 -15.50 -21.05 -34.08
N GLY A 566 -14.69 -20.36 -33.27
CA GLY A 566 -14.53 -18.90 -33.36
C GLY A 566 -15.69 -18.12 -32.73
N LEU A 567 -16.53 -18.80 -31.94
CA LEU A 567 -17.61 -18.22 -31.14
C LEU A 567 -17.39 -18.59 -29.65
N SER A 568 -18.41 -18.34 -28.82
CA SER A 568 -18.48 -18.72 -27.41
C SER A 568 -19.93 -18.97 -27.03
N ASP A 569 -20.15 -19.71 -25.95
CA ASP A 569 -21.40 -20.03 -25.30
C ASP A 569 -21.54 -19.25 -23.97
N PRO A 570 -21.64 -17.90 -24.00
CA PRO A 570 -21.50 -17.10 -22.81
C PRO A 570 -22.68 -17.18 -21.84
N TYR A 571 -22.33 -17.15 -20.56
CA TYR A 571 -23.26 -16.89 -19.46
C TYR A 571 -22.61 -16.05 -18.36
N LEU A 572 -23.42 -15.29 -17.62
CA LEU A 572 -22.97 -14.51 -16.48
C LEU A 572 -23.22 -15.28 -15.19
N SER A 573 -22.25 -15.18 -14.27
CA SER A 573 -22.36 -15.53 -12.87
C SER A 573 -22.35 -14.26 -12.05
N ILE A 574 -23.42 -14.03 -11.30
CA ILE A 574 -23.53 -12.86 -10.44
C ILE A 574 -23.54 -13.33 -9.00
N THR A 575 -22.57 -12.86 -8.23
CA THR A 575 -22.42 -13.19 -6.81
C THR A 575 -22.62 -11.94 -5.96
N VAL A 576 -23.56 -12.01 -5.03
CA VAL A 576 -23.94 -10.91 -4.13
C VAL A 576 -23.92 -11.43 -2.70
N GLY A 577 -22.99 -10.93 -1.89
CA GLY A 577 -22.74 -11.46 -0.55
C GLY A 577 -22.46 -12.96 -0.63
N ASN A 578 -23.47 -13.73 -0.24
CA ASN A 578 -23.47 -15.18 -0.04
C ASN A 578 -24.26 -15.97 -1.08
N GLU A 579 -24.93 -15.28 -2.00
CA GLU A 579 -25.81 -15.87 -2.99
C GLU A 579 -25.20 -15.70 -4.38
N THR A 580 -25.32 -16.73 -5.23
CA THR A 580 -24.89 -16.69 -6.62
C THR A 580 -26.04 -17.10 -7.52
N GLN A 581 -26.27 -16.34 -8.60
CA GLN A 581 -27.23 -16.69 -9.65
C GLN A 581 -26.57 -16.58 -11.02
N THR A 582 -27.03 -17.37 -11.97
CA THR A 582 -26.50 -17.41 -13.34
C THR A 582 -27.56 -17.01 -14.36
N THR A 583 -27.13 -16.40 -15.46
CA THR A 583 -27.98 -16.24 -16.63
C THR A 583 -28.09 -17.57 -17.38
N PRO A 584 -29.10 -17.73 -18.27
CA PRO A 584 -29.06 -18.79 -19.27
C PRO A 584 -27.80 -18.71 -20.13
N ILE A 585 -27.32 -19.87 -20.55
CA ILE A 585 -26.25 -20.02 -21.54
C ILE A 585 -26.84 -19.68 -22.91
N LEU A 586 -26.15 -18.84 -23.66
CA LEU A 586 -26.54 -18.47 -25.03
C LEU A 586 -25.47 -18.99 -25.98
N LEU A 587 -25.82 -19.97 -26.81
CA LEU A 587 -24.87 -20.66 -27.66
C LEU A 587 -24.36 -19.77 -28.80
N GLU A 588 -23.10 -19.98 -29.18
CA GLU A 588 -22.44 -19.48 -30.38
C GLU A 588 -22.57 -17.97 -30.59
N SER A 589 -22.40 -17.16 -29.54
CA SER A 589 -22.59 -15.71 -29.58
C SER A 589 -21.48 -14.92 -28.92
N LEU A 590 -20.83 -14.04 -29.68
CA LEU A 590 -19.93 -13.01 -29.12
C LEU A 590 -20.65 -11.74 -28.67
N CYS A 591 -21.97 -11.66 -28.90
CA CYS A 591 -22.83 -10.53 -28.56
C CYS A 591 -24.16 -10.98 -27.92
N PRO A 592 -24.12 -11.77 -26.84
CA PRO A 592 -25.30 -12.35 -26.21
C PRO A 592 -26.25 -11.27 -25.70
N GLN A 593 -27.56 -11.53 -25.81
CA GLN A 593 -28.61 -10.69 -25.25
C GLN A 593 -29.50 -11.52 -24.32
N TRP A 594 -29.27 -11.40 -23.01
CA TRP A 594 -30.06 -12.12 -22.02
C TRP A 594 -31.41 -11.43 -21.75
N ASN A 595 -31.41 -10.10 -21.62
CA ASN A 595 -32.59 -9.30 -21.25
C ASN A 595 -33.35 -9.83 -20.03
N ILE A 596 -32.63 -10.33 -19.02
CA ILE A 596 -33.23 -10.89 -17.81
C ILE A 596 -32.99 -10.01 -16.57
N THR A 597 -33.74 -10.28 -15.51
CA THR A 597 -33.47 -9.74 -14.17
C THR A 597 -33.26 -10.89 -13.20
N LEU A 598 -32.09 -10.94 -12.56
CA LEU A 598 -31.79 -11.85 -11.46
C LEU A 598 -32.12 -11.15 -10.14
N ALA A 599 -32.99 -11.74 -9.32
CA ALA A 599 -33.46 -11.16 -8.06
C ALA A 599 -32.87 -11.93 -6.88
N PHE A 600 -32.00 -11.28 -6.13
CA PHE A 600 -31.40 -11.81 -4.91
C PHE A 600 -32.23 -11.38 -3.71
N GLN A 601 -33.00 -12.31 -3.17
CA GLN A 601 -33.92 -12.07 -2.04
C GLN A 601 -33.26 -12.41 -0.71
N ASN A 602 -33.74 -11.78 0.37
CA ASN A 602 -33.30 -12.06 1.75
C ASN A 602 -31.80 -11.84 2.02
N LEU A 603 -31.15 -10.94 1.26
CA LEU A 603 -29.77 -10.58 1.54
C LEU A 603 -29.70 -9.88 2.90
N VAL A 604 -28.69 -10.23 3.70
CA VAL A 604 -28.53 -9.70 5.06
C VAL A 604 -27.34 -8.76 5.11
N HIS A 605 -27.57 -7.53 5.55
CA HIS A 605 -26.51 -6.61 5.95
C HIS A 605 -26.52 -6.46 7.48
N VAL A 606 -25.34 -6.51 8.08
CA VAL A 606 -25.17 -6.34 9.53
C VAL A 606 -24.93 -4.87 9.82
N GLY A 607 -25.83 -4.27 10.59
CA GLY A 607 -25.84 -2.86 10.93
C GLY A 607 -27.14 -2.16 10.57
N THR A 608 -27.09 -0.84 10.40
CA THR A 608 -28.26 0.00 10.13
C THR A 608 -28.50 0.18 8.63
N ARG A 609 -29.60 0.85 8.27
CA ARG A 609 -29.92 1.16 6.86
C ARG A 609 -28.87 2.12 6.27
N GLU A 610 -28.45 3.12 7.04
CA GLU A 610 -27.49 4.13 6.59
C GLU A 610 -26.13 3.51 6.28
N THR A 611 -25.66 2.58 7.13
CA THR A 611 -24.39 1.89 6.93
C THR A 611 -24.44 0.91 5.76
N ALA A 612 -25.63 0.39 5.45
CA ALA A 612 -25.83 -0.54 4.36
C ALA A 612 -25.61 0.10 2.99
N GLU A 613 -26.06 1.35 2.80
CA GLU A 613 -25.86 2.10 1.57
C GLU A 613 -24.36 2.29 1.25
N GLU A 614 -23.52 2.40 2.27
CA GLU A 614 -22.07 2.55 2.11
C GLU A 614 -21.35 1.23 1.81
N ILE A 615 -21.88 0.09 2.27
CA ILE A 615 -21.15 -1.21 2.32
C ILE A 615 -21.61 -2.22 1.27
N ILE A 616 -22.89 -2.20 0.89
CA ILE A 616 -23.48 -3.21 -0.02
C ILE A 616 -22.89 -3.17 -1.45
N GLY A 617 -22.00 -2.21 -1.75
CA GLY A 617 -21.59 -1.82 -3.10
C GLY A 617 -20.82 -2.83 -3.97
N ASN A 618 -20.48 -4.05 -3.54
CA ASN A 618 -19.68 -4.98 -4.35
C ASN A 618 -20.46 -6.19 -4.83
N VAL A 619 -20.99 -6.07 -6.05
CA VAL A 619 -21.53 -7.15 -6.87
C VAL A 619 -20.41 -7.71 -7.74
N VAL A 620 -20.17 -9.02 -7.67
CA VAL A 620 -19.17 -9.68 -8.51
C VAL A 620 -19.87 -10.27 -9.72
N VAL A 621 -19.41 -9.90 -10.92
CA VAL A 621 -19.94 -10.41 -12.19
C VAL A 621 -18.81 -11.12 -12.93
N GLU A 622 -18.92 -12.43 -13.06
CA GLU A 622 -17.99 -13.27 -13.83
C GLU A 622 -18.69 -13.68 -15.14
N CYS A 623 -18.03 -13.47 -16.28
CA CYS A 623 -18.51 -13.91 -17.58
C CYS A 623 -17.75 -15.19 -17.95
N TYR A 624 -18.49 -16.26 -18.19
CA TYR A 624 -17.94 -17.57 -18.49
C TYR A 624 -18.31 -17.98 -19.92
N ASP A 625 -17.46 -18.82 -20.49
CA ASP A 625 -17.80 -19.67 -21.61
C ASP A 625 -18.27 -21.04 -21.08
N SER A 626 -19.23 -21.66 -21.74
CA SER A 626 -19.75 -22.97 -21.37
C SER A 626 -19.30 -24.02 -22.37
N ASP A 627 -18.15 -24.65 -22.12
CA ASP A 627 -17.68 -25.78 -22.91
C ASP A 627 -18.62 -27.01 -22.71
N GLU A 628 -18.92 -27.75 -23.79
CA GLU A 628 -19.67 -29.02 -23.74
C GLU A 628 -18.97 -30.15 -22.98
#